data_AF-A0A8T2Z4T8-F1
#
_entry.id   AF-A0A8T2Z4T8-F1
#
_cell.length_a   1.000
_cell.length_b   1.000
_cell.length_c   1.000
_cell.angle_alpha   90.00
_cell.angle_beta   90.00
_cell.angle_gamma   90.00
#
_symmetry.space_group_name_H-M   'P 1'
#
loop_
_entity.id
_entity.type
_entity.pdbx_description
1 polymer ?
#
loop_
_entity_poly.entity_id
_entity_poly.type
_entity_poly.pdbx_seq_one_letter_code
_entity_poly.pdbx_strand_id
1 'polypeptide(L)'
;MEVGGVVSSRRTETNFSLRRFQLRLLDNGNLVLNSMNLPTKFAYDDYYRSGTSDASNSSNTGYRLIFNESGYMYIMRRNGLREDLTKTALPPTDFYRRATLNFDGVFTQYSYPKTSSSIRSWSPVRSEPENICKFNSIWGSGACGYNSICSLSVDRRPNCTCPQEFSLLDQNDKHGSCIPNFEISCKDNGKNSSEDLYDFVELRYVDYPSGDAEHLQPQNEEQCRKACLNDCLCGADFLFGSLRTQQ
;
A
#
# COMPACT_ATOMS: atom_id res chain seq x y z
N MET A 1 -6.89 16.06 15.26
CA MET A 1 -5.47 15.66 15.35
C MET A 1 -4.62 16.88 15.11
N GLU A 2 -3.67 17.18 15.99
CA GLU A 2 -2.75 18.32 15.85
C GLU A 2 -1.44 17.87 15.18
N VAL A 3 -0.57 18.83 14.85
CA VAL A 3 0.79 18.57 14.36
C VAL A 3 1.53 17.58 15.28
N GLY A 4 2.28 16.66 14.69
CA GLY A 4 2.94 15.56 15.38
C GLY A 4 2.01 14.40 15.72
N GLY A 5 0.70 14.55 15.52
CA GLY A 5 -0.29 13.51 15.76
C GLY A 5 -0.17 12.34 14.79
N VAL A 6 -0.38 11.13 15.32
CA VAL A 6 -0.30 9.87 14.58
C VAL A 6 -1.48 8.98 14.92
N VAL A 7 -2.09 8.39 13.90
CA VAL A 7 -3.04 7.28 14.03
C VAL A 7 -2.46 6.09 13.30
N SER A 8 -2.35 4.95 13.98
CA SER A 8 -1.86 3.71 13.38
C SER A 8 -3.00 2.73 13.13
N SER A 9 -2.87 1.98 12.03
CA SER A 9 -3.76 0.89 11.67
C SER A 9 -3.66 -0.28 12.66
N ARG A 10 -4.76 -1.03 12.76
CA ARG A 10 -4.84 -2.31 13.48
C ARG A 10 -4.39 -3.47 12.61
N ARG A 11 -4.06 -4.62 13.21
CA ARG A 11 -3.55 -5.81 12.50
C ARG A 11 -4.56 -6.46 11.58
N THR A 12 -5.79 -6.62 12.06
CA THR A 12 -6.92 -7.17 11.29
C THR A 12 -8.21 -6.48 11.73
N GLU A 13 -9.35 -6.87 11.15
CA GLU A 13 -10.66 -6.35 11.57
C GLU A 13 -10.96 -6.58 13.07
N THR A 14 -10.46 -7.68 13.64
CA THR A 14 -10.73 -8.07 15.03
C THR A 14 -9.52 -7.95 15.95
N ASN A 15 -8.31 -7.77 15.40
CA ASN A 15 -7.08 -7.65 16.18
C ASN A 15 -6.56 -6.20 16.18
N PHE A 16 -6.68 -5.54 17.33
CA PHE A 16 -6.29 -4.15 17.56
C PHE A 16 -4.79 -3.93 17.81
N SER A 17 -3.97 -4.97 17.65
CA SER A 17 -2.52 -4.83 17.70
C SER A 17 -2.03 -3.92 16.57
N LEU A 18 -0.90 -3.24 16.80
CA LEU A 18 -0.30 -2.30 15.85
C LEU A 18 0.03 -2.96 14.50
N ARG A 19 -0.37 -2.32 13.39
CA ARG A 19 0.06 -2.65 12.01
C ARG A 19 0.82 -1.49 11.38
N ARG A 20 1.34 -1.78 10.19
CA ARG A 20 2.35 -1.00 9.48
C ARG A 20 1.84 0.25 8.76
N PHE A 21 0.55 0.60 8.82
CA PHE A 21 0.06 1.83 8.16
C PHE A 21 -0.22 2.93 9.17
N GLN A 22 0.09 4.17 8.80
CA GLN A 22 -0.08 5.36 9.62
C GLN A 22 -0.75 6.49 8.86
N LEU A 23 -1.56 7.27 9.56
CA LEU A 23 -1.99 8.62 9.20
C LEU A 23 -1.26 9.58 10.12
N ARG A 24 -0.53 10.55 9.56
CA ARG A 24 0.32 11.47 10.33
C ARG A 24 0.10 12.90 9.88
N LEU A 25 -0.03 13.81 10.83
CA LEU A 25 0.08 15.24 10.54
C LEU A 25 1.50 15.68 10.90
N LEU A 26 2.35 15.85 9.89
CA LEU A 26 3.77 16.15 10.05
C LEU A 26 4.01 17.59 10.52
N ASP A 27 5.20 17.85 11.06
CA ASP A 27 5.61 19.18 11.56
C ASP A 27 5.66 20.26 10.47
N ASN A 28 5.93 19.85 9.23
CA ASN A 28 5.86 20.73 8.06
C ASN A 28 4.41 21.06 7.63
N GLY A 29 3.41 20.50 8.31
CA GLY A 29 1.99 20.76 8.09
C GLY A 29 1.30 19.87 7.06
N ASN A 30 1.98 18.89 6.46
CA ASN A 30 1.34 17.90 5.61
C ASN A 30 0.63 16.82 6.42
N LEU A 31 -0.61 16.51 6.04
CA LEU A 31 -1.25 15.26 6.39
C LEU A 31 -0.79 14.19 5.40
N VAL A 32 -0.25 13.09 5.88
CA VAL A 32 0.25 12.00 5.05
C VAL A 32 -0.31 10.65 5.47
N LEU A 33 -0.44 9.76 4.51
CA LEU A 33 -0.58 8.33 4.76
C LEU A 33 0.67 7.62 4.29
N ASN A 34 1.25 6.78 5.14
CA ASN A 34 2.47 6.06 4.84
C ASN A 34 2.44 4.66 5.47
N SER A 35 3.33 3.80 4.99
CA SER A 35 3.68 2.57 5.68
C SER A 35 4.91 2.78 6.58
N MET A 36 5.13 1.89 7.55
CA MET A 36 6.25 1.95 8.49
C MET A 36 6.86 0.57 8.69
N ASN A 37 8.15 0.54 8.98
CA ASN A 37 8.83 -0.63 9.51
C ASN A 37 8.33 -0.92 10.93
N LEU A 38 7.75 -2.09 11.19
CA LEU A 38 7.21 -2.41 12.52
C LEU A 38 8.29 -2.46 13.62
N PRO A 39 9.45 -3.13 13.42
CA PRO A 39 10.51 -3.16 14.43
C PRO A 39 11.07 -1.79 14.81
N THR A 40 11.46 -0.97 13.83
CA THR A 40 12.17 0.31 14.09
C THR A 40 11.23 1.50 14.18
N LYS A 41 9.98 1.34 13.78
CA LYS A 41 8.99 2.41 13.59
C LYS A 41 9.40 3.45 12.55
N PHE A 42 10.38 3.14 11.71
CA PHE A 42 10.80 4.01 10.62
C PHE A 42 9.65 4.16 9.62
N ALA A 43 9.21 5.39 9.38
CA ALA A 43 8.19 5.71 8.40
C ALA A 43 8.80 5.74 7.00
N TYR A 44 8.24 4.95 6.10
CA TYR A 44 8.58 4.96 4.68
C TYR A 44 7.89 6.14 3.96
N ASP A 45 8.08 6.21 2.65
CA ASP A 45 7.48 7.24 1.81
C ASP A 45 5.95 7.26 1.94
N ASP A 46 5.38 8.45 1.75
CA ASP A 46 3.93 8.62 1.76
C ASP A 46 3.30 8.24 0.42
N TYR A 47 2.19 7.50 0.50
CA TYR A 47 1.33 7.18 -0.64
C TYR A 47 0.17 8.16 -0.80
N TYR A 48 0.06 9.11 0.12
CA TYR A 48 -0.87 10.22 0.06
C TYR A 48 -0.30 11.40 0.83
N ARG A 49 -0.46 12.60 0.27
CA ARG A 49 -0.05 13.87 0.87
C ARG A 49 -1.07 14.96 0.57
N SER A 50 -1.42 15.75 1.57
CA SER A 50 -2.40 16.84 1.44
C SER A 50 -1.91 18.09 0.69
N GLY A 51 -0.60 18.28 0.52
CA GLY A 51 -0.06 19.49 -0.11
C GLY A 51 -0.23 20.75 0.76
N THR A 52 -0.27 20.57 2.07
CA THR A 52 -0.47 21.64 3.07
C THR A 52 0.82 22.06 3.75
N SER A 53 1.99 21.66 3.25
CA SER A 53 3.27 22.22 3.64
C SER A 53 3.67 23.40 2.76
N ASP A 54 4.32 24.40 3.34
CA ASP A 54 4.90 25.52 2.62
C ASP A 54 6.21 25.92 3.31
N ALA A 55 7.33 25.61 2.67
CA ALA A 55 8.66 25.93 3.18
C ALA A 55 9.01 27.42 3.05
N SER A 56 8.35 28.13 2.13
CA SER A 56 8.57 29.56 1.90
C SER A 56 7.80 30.42 2.90
N ASN A 57 6.65 29.93 3.38
CA ASN A 57 5.80 30.65 4.31
C ASN A 57 5.12 29.71 5.30
N SER A 58 5.66 29.63 6.52
CA SER A 58 5.14 28.78 7.59
C SER A 58 3.69 29.09 7.98
N SER A 59 3.20 30.31 7.72
CA SER A 59 1.79 30.65 7.98
C SER A 59 0.82 29.89 7.05
N ASN A 60 1.27 29.45 5.87
CA ASN A 60 0.45 28.64 4.96
C ASN A 60 0.41 27.16 5.34
N THR A 61 1.19 26.73 6.33
CA THR A 61 1.26 25.31 6.74
C THR A 61 -0.01 24.86 7.46
N GLY A 62 -0.42 23.62 7.22
CA GLY A 62 -1.45 22.95 8.02
C GLY A 62 -0.99 22.75 9.47
N TYR A 63 -1.90 22.86 10.44
CA TYR A 63 -1.57 22.60 11.84
C TYR A 63 -2.57 21.74 12.62
N ARG A 64 -3.77 21.55 12.08
CA ARG A 64 -4.79 20.73 12.75
C ARG A 64 -5.72 20.09 11.74
N LEU A 65 -5.82 18.77 11.79
CA LEU A 65 -6.86 18.01 11.13
C LEU A 65 -8.12 17.99 12.00
N ILE A 66 -9.24 18.43 11.43
CA ILE A 66 -10.55 18.49 12.07
C ILE A 66 -11.49 17.52 11.34
N PHE A 67 -12.23 16.73 12.12
CA PHE A 67 -13.37 15.95 11.69
C PHE A 67 -14.56 16.41 12.52
N ASN A 68 -15.51 17.12 11.90
CA ASN A 68 -16.61 17.76 12.62
C ASN A 68 -17.86 16.87 12.68
N GLU A 69 -18.88 17.36 13.40
CA GLU A 69 -20.13 16.63 13.64
C GLU A 69 -20.90 16.30 12.34
N SER A 70 -20.81 17.17 11.33
CA SER A 70 -21.37 16.97 10.00
C SER A 70 -20.54 15.99 9.15
N GLY A 71 -19.54 15.31 9.73
CA GLY A 71 -18.62 14.40 9.05
C GLY A 71 -17.75 15.05 8.00
N TYR A 72 -17.64 16.38 8.01
CA TYR A 72 -16.77 17.13 7.14
C TYR A 72 -15.36 17.12 7.72
N MET A 73 -14.38 16.83 6.88
CA MET A 73 -12.98 16.76 7.28
C MET A 73 -12.14 17.75 6.50
N TYR A 74 -11.31 18.50 7.21
CA TYR A 74 -10.46 19.54 6.64
C TYR A 74 -9.22 19.78 7.52
N ILE A 75 -8.20 20.38 6.93
CA ILE A 75 -6.97 20.80 7.61
C ILE A 75 -7.04 22.32 7.81
N MET A 76 -6.92 22.78 9.04
CA MET A 76 -6.72 24.19 9.34
C MET A 76 -5.28 24.58 9.06
N ARG A 77 -5.09 25.65 8.27
CA ARG A 77 -3.79 26.30 8.04
C ARG A 77 -3.58 27.43 9.05
N ARG A 78 -2.32 27.78 9.33
CA ARG A 78 -1.98 28.78 10.37
C ARG A 78 -2.44 30.19 10.04
N ASN A 79 -2.57 30.50 8.76
CA ASN A 79 -3.15 31.74 8.23
C ASN A 79 -4.69 31.81 8.37
N GLY A 80 -5.34 30.78 8.95
CA GLY A 80 -6.78 30.72 9.16
C GLY A 80 -7.58 30.10 8.00
N LEU A 81 -6.94 29.86 6.84
CA LEU A 81 -7.56 29.17 5.72
C LEU A 81 -7.74 27.67 6.00
N ARG A 82 -8.61 27.03 5.22
CA ARG A 82 -8.94 25.60 5.33
C ARG A 82 -8.58 24.88 4.04
N GLU A 83 -8.01 23.69 4.18
CA GLU A 83 -7.87 22.73 3.09
C GLU A 83 -8.90 21.63 3.28
N ASP A 84 -9.90 21.58 2.40
CA ASP A 84 -11.00 20.64 2.53
C ASP A 84 -10.61 19.27 1.98
N LEU A 85 -10.74 18.24 2.82
CA LEU A 85 -10.51 16.87 2.41
C LEU A 85 -11.82 16.27 1.90
N THR A 86 -12.92 16.46 2.64
CA THR A 86 -14.24 15.98 2.23
C THR A 86 -14.90 16.98 1.29
N LYS A 87 -15.42 16.54 0.13
CA LYS A 87 -16.15 17.43 -0.81
C LYS A 87 -17.62 17.66 -0.43
N THR A 88 -18.24 16.70 0.25
CA THR A 88 -19.68 16.73 0.57
C THR A 88 -19.93 16.36 2.02
N ALA A 89 -20.56 17.25 2.77
CA ALA A 89 -21.10 16.94 4.07
C ALA A 89 -22.47 16.27 3.92
N LEU A 90 -22.69 15.15 4.61
CA LEU A 90 -24.05 14.63 4.79
C LEU A 90 -24.72 15.35 5.98
N PRO A 91 -26.03 15.17 6.24
CA PRO A 91 -26.67 15.67 7.46
C PRO A 91 -26.27 14.84 8.70
N PRO A 92 -25.93 15.46 9.84
CA PRO A 92 -25.61 14.73 11.08
C PRO A 92 -26.85 14.12 11.76
N THR A 93 -28.04 14.65 11.49
CA THR A 93 -29.31 14.13 12.01
C THR A 93 -29.60 12.71 11.53
N ASP A 94 -29.16 12.37 10.32
CA ASP A 94 -29.62 11.18 9.62
C ASP A 94 -28.60 10.02 9.68
N PHE A 95 -27.33 10.32 9.98
CA PHE A 95 -26.23 9.35 9.90
C PHE A 95 -25.30 9.36 11.12
N TYR A 96 -24.90 8.18 11.59
CA TYR A 96 -23.67 8.01 12.39
C TYR A 96 -22.45 8.00 11.47
N ARG A 97 -21.29 8.42 11.99
CA ARG A 97 -20.08 8.58 11.18
C ARG A 97 -18.83 8.17 11.92
N ARG A 98 -17.85 7.76 11.13
CA ARG A 98 -16.49 7.52 11.60
C ARG A 98 -15.52 7.75 10.46
N ALA A 99 -14.28 8.05 10.81
CA ALA A 99 -13.15 7.99 9.91
C ALA A 99 -12.14 7.00 10.47
N THR A 100 -11.62 6.11 9.64
CA THR A 100 -10.79 5.00 10.11
C THR A 100 -9.66 4.77 9.12
N LEU A 101 -8.44 4.68 9.64
CA LEU A 101 -7.34 4.08 8.91
C LEU A 101 -7.48 2.56 9.04
N ASN A 102 -7.87 1.91 7.94
CA ASN A 102 -8.13 0.48 7.95
C ASN A 102 -6.83 -0.33 8.00
N PHE A 103 -6.94 -1.63 8.32
CA PHE A 103 -5.79 -2.53 8.45
C PHE A 103 -5.02 -2.73 7.14
N ASP A 104 -5.65 -2.43 6.01
CA ASP A 104 -5.11 -2.52 4.66
C ASP A 104 -4.53 -1.19 4.15
N GLY A 105 -4.43 -0.18 5.02
CA GLY A 105 -3.82 1.11 4.72
C GLY A 105 -4.76 2.14 4.10
N VAL A 106 -5.97 1.76 3.70
CA VAL A 106 -6.92 2.71 3.12
C VAL A 106 -7.61 3.51 4.23
N PHE A 107 -7.48 4.83 4.20
CA PHE A 107 -8.19 5.71 5.10
C PHE A 107 -9.60 5.99 4.56
N THR A 108 -10.62 5.62 5.31
CA THR A 108 -12.02 5.69 4.83
C THR A 108 -12.90 6.44 5.83
N GLN A 109 -13.71 7.35 5.30
CA GLN A 109 -14.85 7.95 5.98
C GLN A 109 -16.07 7.08 5.72
N TYR A 110 -16.78 6.69 6.79
CA TYR A 110 -17.98 5.88 6.71
C TYR A 110 -19.19 6.63 7.24
N SER A 111 -20.35 6.26 6.71
CA SER A 111 -21.66 6.67 7.20
C SER A 111 -22.50 5.44 7.55
N TYR A 112 -23.40 5.58 8.51
CA TYR A 112 -24.38 4.56 8.87
C TYR A 112 -25.74 5.22 9.07
N PRO A 113 -26.79 4.84 8.33
CA PRO A 113 -28.13 5.42 8.46
C PRO A 113 -28.74 5.17 9.84
N LYS A 114 -29.29 6.20 10.49
CA LYS A 114 -29.97 6.06 11.80
C LYS A 114 -31.38 5.46 11.64
N THR A 115 -32.06 5.75 10.54
CA THR A 115 -33.42 5.28 10.26
C THR A 115 -33.44 4.04 9.36
N SER A 116 -34.52 3.26 9.41
CA SER A 116 -34.63 1.91 8.82
C SER A 116 -35.03 1.86 7.35
N SER A 117 -35.06 2.99 6.64
CA SER A 117 -35.50 3.03 5.23
C SER A 117 -34.46 2.46 4.25
N SER A 118 -33.26 2.12 4.73
CA SER A 118 -32.18 1.51 3.94
C SER A 118 -31.49 0.38 4.73
N ILE A 119 -30.68 -0.43 4.02
CA ILE A 119 -29.85 -1.47 4.64
C ILE A 119 -28.96 -0.82 5.70
N ARG A 120 -29.12 -1.25 6.96
CA ARG A 120 -28.38 -0.76 8.11
C ARG A 120 -26.96 -1.34 8.13
N SER A 121 -26.07 -0.74 7.37
CA SER A 121 -24.64 -1.09 7.36
C SER A 121 -23.77 0.16 7.26
N TRP A 122 -22.50 0.01 7.65
CA TRP A 122 -21.50 1.05 7.42
C TRP A 122 -21.18 1.10 5.93
N SER A 123 -21.43 2.23 5.29
CA SER A 123 -21.11 2.48 3.89
C SER A 123 -19.94 3.45 3.76
N PRO A 124 -18.98 3.20 2.86
CA PRO A 124 -17.90 4.14 2.58
C PRO A 124 -18.45 5.39 1.88
N VAL A 125 -18.08 6.57 2.36
CA VAL A 125 -18.39 7.87 1.75
C VAL A 125 -17.22 8.34 0.89
N ARG A 126 -16.00 8.19 1.41
CA ARG A 126 -14.76 8.54 0.73
C ARG A 126 -13.62 7.68 1.26
N SER A 127 -12.70 7.31 0.38
CA SER A 127 -11.48 6.59 0.72
C SER A 127 -10.26 7.29 0.11
N GLU A 128 -9.14 7.25 0.80
CA GLU A 128 -7.84 7.68 0.30
C GLU A 128 -6.76 6.65 0.63
N PRO A 129 -5.87 6.31 -0.34
CA PRO A 129 -5.95 6.69 -1.76
C PRO A 129 -7.06 5.92 -2.51
N GLU A 130 -7.39 6.33 -3.74
CA GLU A 130 -8.37 5.61 -4.57
C GLU A 130 -7.90 4.22 -5.02
N ASN A 131 -6.59 4.06 -5.25
CA ASN A 131 -5.96 2.80 -5.59
C ASN A 131 -4.60 2.71 -4.91
N ILE A 132 -4.56 2.02 -3.77
CA ILE A 132 -3.34 1.86 -2.97
C ILE A 132 -2.29 0.94 -3.65
N CYS A 133 -2.70 0.11 -4.61
CA CYS A 133 -1.78 -0.77 -5.34
C CYS A 133 -0.89 -0.03 -6.36
N LYS A 134 -1.19 1.23 -6.69
CA LYS A 134 -0.35 2.05 -7.57
C LYS A 134 0.81 2.73 -6.86
N PHE A 135 0.89 2.58 -5.55
CA PHE A 135 1.95 3.21 -4.78
C PHE A 135 3.25 2.43 -4.91
N ASN A 136 4.25 3.10 -5.48
CA ASN A 136 5.61 2.60 -5.62
C ASN A 136 6.48 3.37 -4.62
N SER A 137 7.11 2.66 -3.68
CA SER A 137 8.15 3.21 -2.81
C SER A 137 9.40 2.36 -2.93
N ILE A 138 10.55 2.99 -2.79
CA ILE A 138 11.85 2.33 -2.71
C ILE A 138 11.93 1.44 -1.46
N TRP A 139 11.15 1.76 -0.42
CA TRP A 139 11.19 1.09 0.87
C TRP A 139 9.84 0.50 1.27
N GLY A 140 9.87 -0.72 1.78
CA GLY A 140 8.68 -1.45 2.22
C GLY A 140 7.94 -2.12 1.06
N SER A 141 7.07 -3.09 1.37
CA SER A 141 6.35 -3.89 0.38
C SER A 141 5.04 -3.26 -0.13
N GLY A 142 4.77 -2.01 0.21
CA GLY A 142 3.52 -1.33 -0.18
C GLY A 142 2.29 -1.86 0.56
N ALA A 143 1.17 -2.03 -0.15
CA ALA A 143 -0.09 -2.47 0.43
C ALA A 143 -0.10 -3.97 0.83
N CYS A 144 0.52 -4.82 0.02
CA CYS A 144 0.67 -6.26 0.25
C CYS A 144 2.06 -6.60 0.83
N GLY A 145 2.25 -7.81 1.35
CA GLY A 145 3.58 -8.21 1.84
C GLY A 145 4.56 -8.43 0.70
N TYR A 146 5.79 -8.79 1.04
CA TYR A 146 6.83 -9.08 0.03
C TYR A 146 6.41 -10.26 -0.85
N ASN A 147 6.74 -10.21 -2.14
CA ASN A 147 6.36 -11.20 -3.16
C ASN A 147 4.85 -11.43 -3.31
N SER A 148 4.00 -10.54 -2.76
CA SER A 148 2.55 -10.60 -2.96
C SER A 148 2.12 -9.56 -3.99
N ILE A 149 1.28 -10.00 -4.94
CA ILE A 149 0.71 -9.17 -5.99
C ILE A 149 -0.48 -8.39 -5.41
N CYS A 150 -0.46 -7.06 -5.58
CA CYS A 150 -1.57 -6.19 -5.20
C CYS A 150 -2.50 -5.96 -6.39
N SER A 151 -3.76 -6.32 -6.24
CA SER A 151 -4.84 -6.00 -7.17
C SER A 151 -5.91 -5.16 -6.48
N LEU A 152 -6.62 -4.32 -7.23
CA LEU A 152 -7.72 -3.54 -6.67
C LEU A 152 -9.02 -4.34 -6.79
N SER A 153 -9.68 -4.59 -5.66
CA SER A 153 -10.99 -5.23 -5.62
C SER A 153 -12.13 -4.28 -6.05
N VAL A 154 -13.32 -4.83 -6.27
CA VAL A 154 -14.52 -4.05 -6.68
C VAL A 154 -14.87 -2.95 -5.68
N ASP A 155 -14.65 -3.19 -4.38
CA ASP A 155 -14.85 -2.23 -3.30
C ASP A 155 -13.68 -1.24 -3.10
N ARG A 156 -12.75 -1.19 -4.07
CA ARG A 156 -11.55 -0.33 -4.08
C ARG A 156 -10.62 -0.58 -2.88
N ARG A 157 -10.49 -1.84 -2.47
CA ARG A 157 -9.57 -2.28 -1.43
C ARG A 157 -8.43 -3.09 -2.06
N PRO A 158 -7.24 -3.15 -1.44
CA PRO A 158 -6.20 -4.02 -1.94
C PRO A 158 -6.61 -5.47 -1.71
N ASN A 159 -6.45 -6.28 -2.75
CA ASN A 159 -6.53 -7.73 -2.70
C ASN A 159 -5.14 -8.28 -2.99
N CYS A 160 -4.60 -9.01 -2.01
CA CYS A 160 -3.24 -9.53 -2.03
C CYS A 160 -3.26 -11.02 -2.36
N THR A 161 -2.54 -11.41 -3.40
CA THR A 161 -2.44 -12.81 -3.84
C THR A 161 -0.98 -13.20 -4.04
N CYS A 162 -0.65 -14.45 -3.74
CA CYS A 162 0.66 -14.99 -4.09
C CYS A 162 0.70 -15.37 -5.58
N PRO A 163 1.84 -15.20 -6.25
CA PRO A 163 2.10 -15.80 -7.56
C PRO A 163 1.92 -17.33 -7.52
N GLN A 164 1.84 -17.95 -8.70
CA GLN A 164 1.88 -19.40 -8.83
C GLN A 164 3.19 -19.95 -8.20
N GLU A 165 3.14 -21.13 -7.60
CA GLU A 165 4.25 -21.73 -6.82
C GLU A 165 4.76 -20.92 -5.61
N PHE A 166 3.98 -19.93 -5.15
CA PHE A 166 4.23 -19.21 -3.91
C PHE A 166 3.06 -19.39 -2.93
N SER A 167 3.37 -19.47 -1.64
CA SER A 167 2.38 -19.56 -0.56
C SER A 167 2.52 -18.42 0.43
N LEU A 168 1.47 -18.12 1.19
CA LEU A 168 1.54 -17.16 2.29
C LEU A 168 2.51 -17.67 3.37
N LEU A 169 3.43 -16.81 3.79
CA LEU A 169 4.34 -17.08 4.91
C LEU A 169 3.58 -17.32 6.22
N ASP A 170 2.52 -16.54 6.45
CA ASP A 170 1.55 -16.72 7.54
C ASP A 170 0.16 -16.89 6.93
N GLN A 171 -0.39 -18.10 7.00
CA GLN A 171 -1.70 -18.42 6.44
C GLN A 171 -2.85 -17.58 7.05
N ASN A 172 -2.62 -16.96 8.21
CA ASN A 172 -3.61 -16.11 8.87
C ASN A 172 -3.51 -14.63 8.43
N ASP A 173 -2.46 -14.23 7.72
CA ASP A 173 -2.29 -12.86 7.21
C ASP A 173 -2.39 -12.84 5.69
N LYS A 174 -3.62 -12.73 5.18
CA LYS A 174 -3.89 -12.65 3.74
C LYS A 174 -3.23 -11.46 3.02
N HIS A 175 -2.82 -10.43 3.77
CA HIS A 175 -2.10 -9.26 3.23
C HIS A 175 -0.59 -9.34 3.56
N GLY A 176 -0.12 -10.50 4.00
CA GLY A 176 1.24 -10.79 4.38
C GLY A 176 2.13 -11.10 3.18
N SER A 177 3.34 -11.55 3.47
CA SER A 177 4.34 -11.89 2.45
C SER A 177 4.13 -13.30 1.91
N CYS A 178 4.58 -13.51 0.69
CA CYS A 178 4.62 -14.81 0.04
C CYS A 178 6.06 -15.37 0.03
N ILE A 179 6.16 -16.69 0.12
CA ILE A 179 7.41 -17.46 0.05
C ILE A 179 7.28 -18.50 -1.07
N PRO A 180 8.33 -18.76 -1.86
CA PRO A 180 8.30 -19.83 -2.86
C PRO A 180 8.10 -21.20 -2.20
N ASN A 181 7.41 -22.10 -2.91
CA ASN A 181 7.16 -23.48 -2.48
C ASN A 181 8.31 -24.43 -2.85
N PHE A 182 9.36 -23.90 -3.47
CA PHE A 182 10.52 -24.63 -3.97
C PHE A 182 11.81 -23.98 -3.45
N GLU A 183 12.90 -24.74 -3.50
CA GLU A 183 14.23 -24.23 -3.15
C GLU A 183 14.94 -23.72 -4.41
N ILE A 184 15.52 -22.52 -4.33
CA ILE A 184 16.44 -22.01 -5.34
C ILE A 184 17.80 -22.66 -5.09
N SER A 185 18.16 -23.60 -5.95
CA SER A 185 19.40 -24.37 -5.96
C SER A 185 20.25 -23.92 -7.13
N CYS A 186 21.44 -23.44 -6.80
CA CYS A 186 22.42 -22.99 -7.77
C CYS A 186 23.75 -23.73 -7.67
N LYS A 187 23.82 -24.68 -6.74
CA LYS A 187 24.98 -25.54 -6.48
C LYS A 187 24.57 -26.97 -6.76
N ASP A 188 24.34 -27.29 -8.02
CA ASP A 188 24.35 -28.69 -8.45
C ASP A 188 25.66 -29.00 -9.17
N ASN A 189 26.26 -30.14 -8.82
CA ASN A 189 27.60 -30.57 -9.25
C ASN A 189 27.61 -31.04 -10.71
N GLY A 190 27.23 -30.16 -11.65
CA GLY A 190 27.43 -30.35 -13.09
C GLY A 190 26.56 -31.43 -13.74
N LYS A 191 25.32 -31.66 -13.26
CA LYS A 191 24.38 -32.60 -13.91
C LYS A 191 23.22 -31.97 -14.65
N ASN A 192 22.66 -30.86 -14.17
CA ASN A 192 21.55 -30.15 -14.81
C ASN A 192 21.89 -28.67 -14.97
N SER A 193 21.57 -28.06 -16.11
CA SER A 193 21.67 -26.61 -16.26
C SER A 193 20.54 -25.94 -15.45
N SER A 194 20.72 -24.71 -14.98
CA SER A 194 19.64 -23.97 -14.31
C SER A 194 18.39 -23.82 -15.20
N GLU A 195 18.57 -23.85 -16.52
CA GLU A 195 17.50 -23.87 -17.52
C GLU A 195 16.63 -25.15 -17.48
N ASP A 196 17.13 -26.27 -16.91
CA ASP A 196 16.40 -27.53 -16.76
C ASP A 196 15.62 -27.63 -15.44
N LEU A 197 15.94 -26.74 -14.48
CA LEU A 197 15.41 -26.79 -13.11
C LEU A 197 14.30 -25.77 -12.84
N TYR A 198 14.28 -24.67 -13.59
CA TYR A 198 13.40 -23.53 -13.35
C TYR A 198 12.74 -23.06 -14.63
N ASP A 199 11.50 -22.61 -14.52
CA ASP A 199 10.79 -21.92 -15.59
C ASP A 199 10.31 -20.54 -15.13
N PHE A 200 9.88 -19.71 -16.06
CA PHE A 200 9.38 -18.37 -15.79
C PHE A 200 7.90 -18.29 -16.11
N VAL A 201 7.12 -17.86 -15.12
CA VAL A 201 5.71 -17.54 -15.34
C VAL A 201 5.54 -16.05 -15.57
N GLU A 202 4.94 -15.72 -16.70
CA GLU A 202 4.61 -14.34 -17.07
C GLU A 202 3.44 -13.80 -16.24
N LEU A 203 3.71 -12.72 -15.50
CA LEU A 203 2.74 -11.93 -14.77
C LEU A 203 2.44 -10.65 -15.54
N ARG A 204 1.27 -10.62 -16.19
CA ARG A 204 0.83 -9.45 -16.95
C ARG A 204 0.28 -8.36 -16.05
N TYR A 205 0.56 -7.12 -16.42
CA TYR A 205 0.10 -5.92 -15.71
C TYR A 205 0.55 -5.87 -14.24
N VAL A 206 1.65 -6.54 -13.93
CA VAL A 206 2.34 -6.49 -12.64
C VAL A 206 3.63 -5.73 -12.84
N ASP A 207 3.83 -4.72 -12.01
CA ASP A 207 5.08 -3.97 -11.92
C ASP A 207 5.87 -4.48 -10.70
N TYR A 208 7.20 -4.47 -10.79
CA TYR A 208 8.09 -4.74 -9.65
C TYR A 208 8.95 -3.51 -9.38
N PRO A 209 8.35 -2.43 -8.86
CA PRO A 209 8.99 -1.12 -8.86
C PRO A 209 10.22 -1.14 -7.97
N SER A 210 11.32 -0.56 -8.47
CA SER A 210 12.59 -0.41 -7.73
C SER A 210 13.23 -1.72 -7.22
N GLY A 211 12.76 -2.86 -7.72
CA GLY A 211 13.32 -4.18 -7.42
C GLY A 211 14.30 -4.68 -8.48
N ASP A 212 14.56 -3.90 -9.52
CA ASP A 212 15.54 -4.20 -10.55
C ASP A 212 16.95 -4.16 -9.94
N ALA A 213 17.56 -5.32 -9.76
CA ALA A 213 18.95 -5.43 -9.28
C ALA A 213 19.97 -5.11 -10.39
N GLU A 214 19.61 -5.38 -11.64
CA GLU A 214 20.47 -5.22 -12.80
C GLU A 214 19.70 -4.69 -14.02
N HIS A 215 20.38 -3.89 -14.85
CA HIS A 215 19.81 -3.32 -16.07
C HIS A 215 20.64 -3.77 -17.28
N LEU A 216 20.12 -4.75 -18.02
CA LEU A 216 20.80 -5.35 -19.17
C LEU A 216 20.34 -4.70 -20.48
N GLN A 217 21.15 -3.79 -21.04
CA GLN A 217 20.92 -3.23 -22.37
C GLN A 217 22.19 -3.19 -23.24
N PRO A 218 22.09 -3.53 -24.54
CA PRO A 218 20.91 -4.04 -25.24
C PRO A 218 20.80 -5.58 -25.11
N GLN A 219 19.63 -6.10 -24.72
CA GLN A 219 19.31 -7.54 -24.72
C GLN A 219 17.88 -7.76 -25.20
N ASN A 220 17.63 -8.90 -25.83
CA ASN A 220 16.27 -9.37 -26.11
C ASN A 220 15.72 -10.22 -24.94
N GLU A 221 14.47 -10.66 -25.05
CA GLU A 221 13.78 -11.44 -24.02
C GLU A 221 14.51 -12.71 -23.62
N GLU A 222 14.90 -13.51 -24.60
CA GLU A 222 15.55 -14.80 -24.37
C GLU A 222 16.91 -14.61 -23.67
N GLN A 223 17.65 -13.58 -24.08
CA GLN A 223 18.94 -13.24 -23.48
C GLN A 223 18.79 -12.77 -22.04
N CYS A 224 17.77 -11.96 -21.74
CA CYS A 224 17.49 -11.50 -20.38
C CYS A 224 17.10 -12.67 -19.47
N ARG A 225 16.22 -13.56 -19.95
CA ARG A 225 15.82 -14.77 -19.23
C ARG A 225 17.01 -15.68 -18.94
N LYS A 226 17.87 -15.91 -19.94
CA LYS A 226 19.10 -16.72 -19.77
C LYS A 226 20.08 -16.07 -18.80
N ALA A 227 20.22 -14.75 -18.81
CA ALA A 227 21.06 -14.05 -17.85
C ALA A 227 20.54 -14.27 -16.42
N CYS A 228 19.23 -14.14 -16.21
CA CYS A 228 18.59 -14.41 -14.92
C CYS A 228 18.78 -15.86 -14.47
N LEU A 229 18.57 -16.85 -15.35
CA LEU A 229 18.80 -18.27 -15.03
C LEU A 229 20.24 -18.58 -14.62
N ASN A 230 21.22 -17.83 -15.13
CA ASN A 230 22.63 -18.00 -14.78
C ASN A 230 23.04 -17.22 -13.53
N ASP A 231 22.16 -16.36 -12.98
CA ASP A 231 22.36 -15.69 -11.71
C ASP A 231 21.49 -16.33 -10.63
N CYS A 232 22.16 -16.97 -9.68
CA CYS A 232 21.56 -17.64 -8.53
C CYS A 232 20.69 -16.78 -7.62
N LEU A 233 20.88 -15.46 -7.67
CA LEU A 233 20.12 -14.50 -6.87
C LEU A 233 19.01 -13.85 -7.68
N CYS A 234 18.96 -14.09 -9.00
CA CYS A 234 17.85 -13.66 -9.81
C CYS A 234 16.61 -14.51 -9.48
N GLY A 235 15.47 -13.85 -9.28
CA GLY A 235 14.18 -14.51 -9.07
C GLY A 235 13.08 -13.97 -9.99
N ALA A 236 13.38 -12.94 -10.77
CA ALA A 236 12.45 -12.35 -11.72
C ALA A 236 13.20 -11.60 -12.83
N ASP A 237 12.62 -11.58 -14.03
CA ASP A 237 13.01 -10.69 -15.12
C ASP A 237 11.84 -9.76 -15.50
N PHE A 238 12.17 -8.58 -16.04
CA PHE A 238 11.16 -7.63 -16.51
C PHE A 238 11.53 -7.12 -17.89
N LEU A 239 10.63 -7.31 -18.86
CA LEU A 239 10.84 -6.84 -20.23
C LEU A 239 9.54 -6.23 -20.79
N PHE A 240 9.65 -5.02 -21.35
CA PHE A 240 8.55 -4.31 -22.03
C PHE A 240 7.20 -4.28 -21.27
N GLY A 241 7.21 -4.17 -19.94
CA GLY A 241 5.98 -4.12 -19.15
C GLY A 241 5.45 -5.48 -18.66
N SER A 242 6.19 -6.56 -18.87
CA SER A 242 5.85 -7.90 -18.39
C SER A 242 6.89 -8.37 -17.38
N LEU A 243 6.44 -8.59 -16.14
CA LEU A 243 7.24 -9.22 -15.09
C LEU A 243 7.14 -10.74 -15.26
N ARG A 244 8.25 -11.45 -15.15
CA ARG A 244 8.25 -12.91 -15.05
C ARG A 244 8.93 -13.31 -13.76
N THR A 245 8.34 -14.23 -13.03
CA THR A 245 8.93 -14.77 -11.80
C THR A 245 9.42 -16.18 -12.05
N GLN A 246 10.62 -16.48 -11.58
CA GLN A 246 11.17 -17.82 -11.58
C GLN A 246 10.33 -18.72 -10.66
N GLN A 247 10.00 -19.91 -11.13
CA GLN A 247 9.22 -20.94 -10.44
C GLN A 247 9.84 -22.32 -10.65
#